data_AF-A0A961R6N8-F1
#
_entry.id   AF-A0A961R6N8-F1
#
_cell.length_a   1.000
_cell.length_b   1.000
_cell.length_c   1.000
_cell.angle_alpha   90.00
_cell.angle_beta   90.00
_cell.angle_gamma   90.00
#
_symmetry.space_group_name_H-M   'P 1'
#
loop_
_entity.id
_entity.type
_entity.pdbx_description
1 polymer ?
#
loop_
_entity_poly.entity_id
_entity_poly.type
_entity_poly.pdbx_seq_one_letter_code
_entity_poly.pdbx_strand_id
1 'polypeptide(L)' 'MASSPLIAIVCSDRHRNGKTLLARTLVDFLLLEGHDPFVLDLGHPDGALRDYFPGRTALVDFAKIPGQ' A
#
# COMPACT_ATOMS: atom_id res chain seq x y z
N MET A 1 -22.97 -12.78 3.92
CA MET A 1 -23.16 -11.34 3.69
C MET A 1 -21.84 -10.80 3.15
N ALA A 2 -21.84 -10.09 2.02
CA ALA A 2 -20.61 -9.46 1.54
C ALA A 2 -20.28 -8.27 2.47
N SER A 3 -19.15 -8.33 3.17
CA SER A 3 -18.66 -7.21 3.95
C SER A 3 -18.18 -6.11 3.00
N SER A 4 -18.50 -4.85 3.30
CA SER A 4 -17.91 -3.73 2.57
C SER A 4 -16.37 -3.79 2.62
N PRO A 5 -15.67 -3.55 1.51
CA PRO A 5 -14.21 -3.60 1.49
C PRO A 5 -13.64 -2.48 2.36
N LEU A 6 -12.61 -2.80 3.16
CA LEU A 6 -11.84 -1.80 3.90
C LEU A 6 -10.83 -1.14 2.97
N ILE A 7 -10.82 0.20 2.93
CA ILE A 7 -9.79 0.99 2.27
C ILE A 7 -8.99 1.72 3.35
N ALA A 8 -7.71 1.38 3.48
CA ALA A 8 -6.78 2.03 4.40
C ALA A 8 -5.81 2.93 3.63
N ILE A 9 -5.78 4.22 3.98
CA ILE A 9 -4.84 5.20 3.41
C ILE A 9 -3.76 5.49 4.44
N VAL A 10 -2.52 5.13 4.13
CA VAL A 10 -1.37 5.40 5.00
C VAL A 10 -0.56 6.55 4.41
N CYS A 11 -0.71 7.74 4.99
CA CYS A 11 -0.07 8.96 4.50
C CYS A 11 0.58 9.78 5.62
N SER A 12 1.52 10.64 5.25
CA SER A 12 2.07 11.66 6.15
C SER A 12 2.75 12.78 5.36
N ASP A 13 2.78 13.96 5.95
CA ASP A 13 3.44 15.21 5.52
C ASP A 13 4.99 15.16 5.44
N ARG A 14 5.68 14.20 6.07
CA ARG A 14 7.16 14.19 6.17
C ARG A 14 7.78 12.87 5.74
N HIS A 15 8.86 12.90 4.98
CA HIS A 15 9.58 11.67 4.65
C HIS A 15 10.21 10.99 5.89
N ARG A 16 10.46 9.67 5.79
CA ARG A 16 11.23 8.87 6.77
C ARG A 16 10.65 8.83 8.20
N ASN A 17 9.33 8.90 8.35
CA ASN A 17 8.66 8.80 9.65
C ASN A 17 8.00 7.44 9.93
N GLY A 18 8.31 6.41 9.12
CA GLY A 18 7.82 5.05 9.35
C GLY A 18 6.49 4.69 8.67
N LYS A 19 5.89 5.57 7.85
CA LYS A 19 4.65 5.23 7.12
C LYS A 19 4.75 3.97 6.23
N THR A 20 5.89 3.73 5.60
CA THR A 20 6.12 2.48 4.84
C THR A 20 6.15 1.26 5.76
N LEU A 21 6.75 1.38 6.95
CA LEU A 21 6.76 0.31 7.96
C LEU A 21 5.33 0.05 8.46
N LEU A 22 4.57 1.10 8.76
CA LEU A 22 3.18 0.98 9.18
C LEU A 22 2.32 0.30 8.10
N ALA A 23 2.45 0.71 6.84
CA ALA A 23 1.74 0.08 5.73
C ALA A 23 2.09 -1.41 5.62
N ARG A 24 3.37 -1.77 5.74
CA ARG A 24 3.83 -3.16 5.76
C ARG A 24 3.22 -3.95 6.91
N THR A 25 3.34 -3.45 8.14
CA THR A 25 2.82 -4.13 9.34
C THR A 25 1.31 -4.31 9.28
N LEU A 26 0.58 -3.34 8.73
CA LEU A 26 -0.87 -3.45 8.51
C LEU A 26 -1.20 -4.58 7.52
N VAL A 27 -0.47 -4.68 6.41
CA VAL A 27 -0.65 -5.76 5.43
C VAL A 27 -0.33 -7.12 6.06
N ASP A 28 0.78 -7.23 6.80
CA ASP A 28 1.15 -8.44 7.54
C ASP A 28 0.04 -8.87 8.52
N PHE A 29 -0.51 -7.92 9.30
CA PHE A 29 -1.62 -8.17 10.22
C PHE A 29 -2.86 -8.68 9.48
N LEU A 30 -3.27 -8.03 8.39
CA LEU A 30 -4.45 -8.43 7.62
C LEU A 30 -4.29 -9.83 7.02
N LEU A 31 -3.09 -10.17 6.53
CA LEU A 31 -2.79 -11.52 6.05
C LEU A 31 -2.88 -12.56 7.16
N LEU A 32 -2.38 -12.25 8.36
CA LEU A 32 -2.45 -13.14 9.53
C LEU A 32 -3.90 -13.36 9.99
N GLU A 33 -4.76 -12.36 9.86
CA GLU A 33 -6.21 -12.47 10.13
C GLU A 33 -6.99 -13.18 9.01
N GLY A 34 -6.31 -13.65 7.96
CA GLY A 34 -6.92 -14.38 6.85
C GLY A 34 -7.61 -13.50 5.80
N HIS A 35 -7.33 -12.21 5.79
CA HIS A 35 -7.76 -11.30 4.72
C HIS A 35 -6.82 -11.36 3.51
N ASP A 36 -7.29 -10.88 2.35
CA ASP A 36 -6.49 -10.80 1.12
C ASP A 36 -6.32 -9.33 0.67
N PRO A 37 -5.43 -8.55 1.31
CA PRO A 37 -5.20 -7.17 0.95
C PRO A 37 -4.44 -7.04 -0.38
N PHE A 38 -4.84 -6.04 -1.17
CA PHE A 38 -4.11 -5.53 -2.33
C PHE A 38 -3.51 -4.16 -2.01
N VAL A 39 -2.27 -3.93 -2.45
CA VAL A 39 -1.47 -2.75 -2.08
C VAL A 39 -1.26 -1.84 -3.28
N LEU A 40 -1.54 -0.55 -3.09
CA LEU A 40 -1.14 0.52 -4.00
C LEU A 40 0.01 1.30 -3.36
N ASP A 41 1.22 1.16 -3.89
CA ASP A 41 2.40 1.90 -3.42
C ASP A 41 2.59 3.16 -4.27
N LEU A 42 2.54 4.33 -3.64
CA LEU A 42 2.70 5.63 -4.30
C LEU A 42 4.15 6.14 -4.24
N GLY A 43 5.07 5.34 -3.68
CA GLY A 43 6.49 5.67 -3.54
C GLY A 43 7.30 5.51 -4.83
N HIS A 44 6.72 5.75 -6.01
CA HIS A 44 7.44 5.71 -7.28
C HIS A 44 8.64 6.67 -7.27
N PRO A 45 9.82 6.27 -7.80
CA PRO A 45 10.10 5.03 -8.52
C PRO A 45 10.49 3.82 -7.66
N ASP A 46 10.84 4.04 -6.40
CA ASP A 46 11.49 3.01 -5.57
C ASP A 46 10.49 1.93 -5.09
N GLY A 47 9.30 2.34 -4.61
CA GLY A 47 8.19 1.41 -4.36
C GLY A 47 8.50 0.24 -3.42
N ALA A 48 9.00 0.53 -2.22
CA ALA A 48 9.53 -0.49 -1.30
C ALA A 48 8.54 -1.60 -0.92
N LEU A 49 7.23 -1.40 -1.00
CA LEU A 49 6.24 -2.44 -0.65
C LEU A 49 6.17 -3.56 -1.69
N ARG A 50 6.68 -3.35 -2.91
CA ARG A 50 6.71 -4.39 -3.94
C ARG A 50 7.69 -5.52 -3.58
N ASP A 51 8.77 -5.19 -2.90
CA ASP A 51 9.79 -6.16 -2.49
C ASP A 51 9.29 -7.04 -1.34
N TYR A 52 8.44 -6.51 -0.46
CA TYR A 52 7.84 -7.26 0.63
C TYR A 52 6.65 -8.11 0.17
N PHE A 53 5.87 -7.62 -0.80
CA PHE A 53 4.62 -8.26 -1.22
C PHE A 53 4.53 -8.42 -2.75
N PRO A 54 5.39 -9.26 -3.35
CA PRO A 54 5.36 -9.49 -4.79
C PRO A 54 4.02 -10.10 -5.23
N GLY A 55 3.49 -9.62 -6.35
CA GLY A 55 2.23 -10.11 -6.93
C GLY A 55 0.95 -9.51 -6.34
N ARG A 56 1.03 -8.75 -5.24
CA ARG A 56 -0.13 -8.04 -4.64
C ARG A 56 0.08 -6.53 -4.45
N THR A 57 1.22 -6.01 -4.89
CA THR A 57 1.53 -4.59 -4.86
C THR A 57 1.60 -4.03 -6.29
N ALA A 58 0.80 -3.01 -6.57
CA ALA A 58 0.98 -2.16 -7.74
C ALA A 58 1.72 -0.88 -7.35
N LEU A 59 2.85 -0.62 -8.02
CA LEU A 59 3.55 0.66 -7.92
C LEU A 59 2.85 1.66 -8.83
N VAL A 60 2.36 2.76 -8.25
CA VAL A 60 1.58 3.77 -8.96
C VAL A 60 2.38 5.07 -9.07
N ASP A 61 2.56 5.53 -10.30
CA ASP A 61 3.15 6.83 -10.61
C ASP A 61 2.06 7.89 -10.72
N PHE A 62 1.86 8.67 -9.65
CA PHE A 62 0.91 9.77 -9.62
C PHE A 62 1.36 11.00 -10.43
N ALA A 63 2.63 11.07 -10.88
CA ALA A 63 3.08 12.15 -11.76
C ALA A 63 2.64 11.94 -13.22
N LYS A 64 2.15 10.75 -13.57
CA LYS A 64 1.65 10.41 -14.91
C LYS A 64 0.20 9.98 -14.84
N ILE A 65 -0.68 10.94 -14.54
CA ILE A 65 -2.13 10.74 -14.64
C ILE A 65 -2.58 11.33 -15.98
N PRO A 66 -2.93 10.51 -17.00
CA PRO A 66 -3.41 11.03 -18.27
C PRO A 66 -4.69 11.84 -18.06
N GLY A 67 -4.69 13.11 -18.46
CA GLY A 67 -5.85 13.99 -18.38
C GLY A 67 -5.99 14.79 -17.08
N GLN A 68 -4.97 14.81 -16.21
CA GLN A 68 -4.84 15.79 -15.13
C GLN A 68 -3.91 16.94 -15.51
#